data_AF-A0A9J6AIN1-F1
#
_entry.id   AF-A0A9J6AIN1-F1
#
_cell.length_a   1.000
_cell.length_b   1.000
_cell.length_c   1.000
_cell.angle_alpha   90.00
_cell.angle_beta   90.00
_cell.angle_gamma   90.00
#
_symmetry.space_group_name_H-M   'P 1'
#
loop_
_entity.id
_entity.type
_entity.pdbx_description
1 polymer ?
#
loop_
_entity_poly.entity_id
_entity_poly.type
_entity_poly.pdbx_seq_one_letter_code
_entity_poly.pdbx_strand_id
1 'polypeptide(L)'
;MRLIGRVNHLKKVGLWAVKLPSAYATVVRRTLSCLAKDSRGLPGVNESTEQIEQREAFWSTIKLARFGMNITSNSLLGVVRFITVGKFIALFGKTGIGRWLLLNFPSVFSLGFFRKKGPTKDEVASATFKMWFVGQGFSDGSLASQGNRKPDMEIITRVMGPEIGYLTTPIILVQCALILLKERDNLPKGGVFPPGIVFGPTDLQDRLQQNGISFDVISKKTVYQNGSSLQF
;
A
#
# COMPACT_ATOMS: atom_id res chain seq x y z
N MET A 1 -18.02 -13.85 7.44
CA MET A 1 -16.98 -13.34 6.51
C MET A 1 -17.67 -12.56 5.39
N ARG A 2 -17.76 -11.22 5.47
CA ARG A 2 -18.28 -10.40 4.36
C ARG A 2 -17.22 -10.38 3.24
N LEU A 3 -17.33 -11.32 2.31
CA LEU A 3 -16.37 -11.54 1.22
C LEU A 3 -16.50 -10.55 0.05
N ILE A 4 -17.53 -9.69 0.05
CA ILE A 4 -17.80 -8.78 -1.07
C ILE A 4 -17.70 -7.35 -0.56
N GLY A 5 -16.61 -6.67 -0.91
CA GLY A 5 -16.51 -5.23 -0.79
C GLY A 5 -17.51 -4.55 -1.74
N ARG A 6 -18.08 -3.40 -1.33
CA ARG A 6 -18.93 -2.59 -2.21
C ARG A 6 -18.09 -2.15 -3.42
N VAL A 7 -18.58 -2.39 -4.64
CA VAL A 7 -17.98 -1.88 -5.88
C VAL A 7 -18.23 -0.39 -5.95
N ASN A 8 -17.17 0.40 -6.14
CA ASN A 8 -17.26 1.85 -6.24
C ASN A 8 -16.48 2.33 -7.45
N HIS A 9 -16.99 3.34 -8.16
CA HIS A 9 -16.22 4.04 -9.18
C HIS A 9 -15.45 5.20 -8.54
N LEU A 10 -14.12 5.09 -8.51
CA LEU A 10 -13.22 6.11 -8.01
C LEU A 10 -13.03 7.18 -9.09
N LYS A 11 -14.02 8.07 -9.23
CA LYS A 11 -14.06 9.14 -10.25
C LYS A 11 -12.74 9.92 -10.37
N LYS A 12 -12.04 10.14 -9.25
CA LYS A 12 -10.80 10.93 -9.18
C LYS A 12 -9.61 10.30 -9.89
N VAL A 13 -9.59 8.97 -10.00
CA VAL A 13 -8.55 8.21 -10.70
C VAL A 13 -9.09 7.49 -11.93
N GLY A 14 -10.40 7.62 -12.22
CA GLY A 14 -11.05 6.99 -13.37
C GLY A 14 -11.13 5.46 -13.31
N LEU A 15 -11.15 4.87 -12.12
CA LEU A 15 -11.07 3.42 -11.94
C LEU A 15 -12.27 2.85 -11.21
N TRP A 16 -12.72 1.68 -11.64
CA TRP A 16 -13.61 0.83 -10.85
C TRP A 16 -12.81 0.13 -9.76
N ALA A 17 -13.37 0.06 -8.56
CA ALA A 17 -12.67 -0.43 -7.39
C ALA A 17 -13.54 -1.38 -6.57
N VAL A 18 -12.92 -2.41 -6.01
CA VAL A 18 -13.51 -3.23 -4.95
C VAL A 18 -12.59 -3.26 -3.74
N LYS A 19 -13.17 -3.04 -2.56
CA LYS A 19 -12.42 -3.07 -1.30
C LYS A 19 -11.94 -4.48 -1.02
N LEU A 20 -10.64 -4.61 -0.76
CA LEU A 20 -10.04 -5.87 -0.35
C LEU A 20 -9.88 -5.91 1.17
N PRO A 21 -10.32 -6.99 1.84
CA PRO A 21 -9.81 -7.32 3.16
C PRO A 21 -8.34 -7.72 2.98
N SER A 22 -7.40 -6.80 3.24
CA SER A 22 -6.00 -6.98 2.85
C SER A 22 -5.06 -7.12 4.04
N ALA A 23 -4.09 -8.03 3.91
CA ALA A 23 -2.97 -8.15 4.83
C ALA A 23 -2.17 -6.84 4.93
N TYR A 24 -2.09 -6.07 3.84
CA TYR A 24 -1.42 -4.76 3.82
C TYR A 24 -1.99 -3.78 4.84
N ALA A 25 -3.32 -3.73 5.03
CA ALA A 25 -3.91 -2.89 6.05
C ALA A 25 -3.49 -3.29 7.48
N THR A 26 -3.25 -4.58 7.70
CA THR A 26 -2.71 -5.07 8.97
C THR A 26 -1.25 -4.65 9.15
N VAL A 27 -0.42 -4.76 8.11
CA VAL A 27 0.98 -4.34 8.16
C VAL A 27 1.11 -2.83 8.42
N VAL A 28 0.37 -2.00 7.68
CA VAL A 28 0.35 -0.54 7.88
C VAL A 28 -0.15 -0.18 9.27
N ARG A 29 -1.24 -0.82 9.74
CA ARG A 29 -1.74 -0.60 11.10
C ARG A 29 -0.68 -0.96 12.13
N ARG A 30 0.05 -2.08 11.97
CA ARG A 30 1.13 -2.46 12.89
C ARG A 30 2.25 -1.43 12.90
N THR A 31 2.68 -0.91 11.75
CA THR A 31 3.67 0.18 11.67
C THR A 31 3.20 1.39 12.48
N LEU A 32 1.97 1.84 12.25
CA LEU A 32 1.39 2.99 12.94
C LEU A 32 1.15 2.73 14.43
N SER A 33 0.86 1.49 14.83
CA SER A 33 0.77 1.11 16.24
C SER A 33 2.13 1.10 16.93
N CYS A 34 3.21 0.72 16.25
CA CYS A 34 4.56 0.88 16.76
C CYS A 34 4.88 2.37 16.98
N LEU A 35 4.60 3.21 15.97
CA LEU A 35 4.80 4.65 16.06
C LEU A 35 3.94 5.32 17.16
N ALA A 36 2.73 4.83 17.40
CA ALA A 36 1.88 5.34 18.48
C ALA A 36 2.42 4.98 19.89
N LYS A 37 3.23 3.92 20.01
CA LYS A 37 3.87 3.54 21.28
C LYS A 37 5.17 4.28 21.50
N ASP A 38 5.94 4.50 20.43
CA ASP A 38 7.14 5.33 20.44
C ASP A 38 7.14 6.26 19.23
N SER A 39 6.84 7.54 19.47
CA SER A 39 6.74 8.57 18.42
C SER A 39 8.07 8.88 17.75
N ARG A 40 9.18 8.44 18.34
CA ARG A 40 10.54 8.59 17.80
C ARG A 40 10.90 7.45 16.85
N GLY A 41 10.06 6.42 16.74
CA GLY A 41 10.37 5.20 16.01
C GLY A 41 11.19 4.21 16.83
N LEU A 42 11.72 3.17 16.18
CA LEU A 42 12.51 2.14 16.86
C LEU A 42 14.00 2.54 16.85
N PRO A 43 14.67 2.64 18.02
CA PRO A 43 16.09 2.94 18.05
C PRO A 43 16.93 1.79 17.48
N GLY A 44 18.07 2.15 16.91
CA GLY A 44 19.10 1.22 16.49
C GLY A 44 19.88 0.62 17.66
N VAL A 45 20.79 -0.30 17.36
CA VAL A 45 21.68 -0.90 18.37
C VAL A 45 22.74 0.10 18.83
N ASN A 46 23.30 0.84 17.88
CA ASN A 46 24.43 1.75 18.08
C ASN A 46 24.34 2.90 17.08
N GLU A 47 23.32 3.75 17.25
CA GLU A 47 23.14 4.93 16.40
C GLU A 47 24.10 6.07 16.80
N SER A 48 24.64 6.79 15.81
CA SER A 48 25.26 8.08 16.04
C SER A 48 24.21 9.15 16.36
N THR A 49 24.64 10.29 16.91
CA THR A 49 23.74 11.41 17.21
C THR A 49 22.98 11.87 15.97
N GLU A 50 23.67 11.96 14.82
CA GLU A 50 23.05 12.37 13.56
C GLU A 50 21.97 11.39 13.09
N GLN A 51 22.19 10.09 13.29
CA GLN A 51 21.23 9.04 12.91
C GLN A 51 19.99 9.05 13.80
N ILE A 52 20.17 9.31 15.10
CA ILE A 52 19.05 9.51 16.04
C ILE A 52 18.21 10.70 15.58
N GLU A 53 18.85 11.84 15.31
CA GLU A 53 18.16 13.05 14.85
C GLU A 53 17.41 12.82 13.53
N GLN A 54 18.04 12.16 12.55
CA GLN A 54 17.40 11.82 11.28
C GLN A 54 16.18 10.93 11.46
N ARG A 55 16.29 9.88 12.29
CA ARG A 55 15.19 8.96 12.58
C ARG A 55 14.02 9.70 13.25
N GLU A 56 14.32 10.48 14.29
CA GLU A 56 13.30 11.22 15.03
C GLU A 56 12.62 12.30 14.18
N ALA A 57 13.41 13.02 13.39
CA ALA A 57 12.91 14.00 12.44
C ALA A 57 11.94 13.35 11.43
N PHE A 58 12.33 12.21 10.82
CA PHE A 58 11.46 11.48 9.90
C PHE A 58 10.12 11.13 10.55
N TRP A 59 10.15 10.48 11.72
CA TRP A 59 8.94 10.01 12.39
C TRP A 59 8.04 11.14 12.91
N SER A 60 8.61 12.29 13.26
CA SER A 60 7.83 13.48 13.66
C SER A 60 6.90 14.00 12.54
N THR A 61 7.26 13.77 11.28
CA THR A 61 6.45 14.18 10.12
C THR A 61 5.27 13.24 9.86
N ILE A 62 5.35 11.99 10.31
CA ILE A 62 4.37 10.95 10.00
C ILE A 62 3.15 11.10 10.91
N LYS A 63 1.97 11.26 10.30
CA LYS A 63 0.69 11.27 11.02
C LYS A 63 0.04 9.90 10.99
N LEU A 64 -0.65 9.56 12.07
CA LEU A 64 -1.44 8.33 12.15
C LEU A 64 -2.57 8.36 11.12
N ALA A 65 -2.71 7.28 10.36
CA ALA A 65 -3.70 7.18 9.29
C ALA A 65 -4.55 5.90 9.42
N ARG A 66 -5.82 5.99 9.00
CA ARG A 66 -6.66 4.81 8.77
C ARG A 66 -6.44 4.33 7.35
N PHE A 67 -5.73 3.22 7.20
CA PHE A 67 -5.41 2.66 5.90
C PHE A 67 -6.50 1.70 5.39
N GLY A 68 -6.75 1.76 4.09
CA GLY A 68 -7.61 0.81 3.37
C GLY A 68 -7.06 0.59 1.97
N MET A 69 -7.35 -0.59 1.41
CA MET A 69 -6.87 -0.98 0.09
C MET A 69 -8.02 -1.41 -0.80
N ASN A 70 -7.96 -0.98 -2.05
CA ASN A 70 -8.87 -1.44 -3.09
C ASN A 70 -8.02 -2.04 -4.22
N ILE A 71 -8.55 -3.07 -4.87
CA ILE A 71 -8.08 -3.48 -6.19
C ILE A 71 -8.92 -2.76 -7.25
N THR A 72 -8.27 -2.32 -8.31
CA THR A 72 -8.87 -1.43 -9.30
C THR A 72 -8.74 -1.98 -10.73
N SER A 73 -9.66 -1.58 -11.59
CA SER A 73 -9.69 -1.90 -13.02
C SER A 73 -10.28 -0.74 -13.81
N ASN A 74 -9.82 -0.56 -15.05
CA ASN A 74 -10.41 0.41 -15.99
C ASN A 74 -11.84 0.03 -16.40
N SER A 75 -12.22 -1.24 -16.25
CA SER A 75 -13.54 -1.76 -16.60
C SER A 75 -14.26 -2.39 -15.41
N LEU A 76 -15.58 -2.21 -15.37
CA LEU A 76 -16.47 -2.87 -14.39
C LEU A 76 -16.36 -4.40 -14.51
N LEU A 77 -16.28 -4.91 -15.73
CA LEU A 77 -16.08 -6.35 -15.99
C LEU A 77 -14.80 -6.88 -15.34
N GLY A 78 -13.71 -6.11 -15.36
CA GLY A 78 -12.47 -6.48 -14.66
C GLY A 78 -12.65 -6.60 -13.15
N VAL A 79 -13.42 -5.70 -12.52
CA VAL A 79 -13.76 -5.82 -11.10
C VAL A 79 -14.61 -7.06 -10.82
N VAL A 80 -15.60 -7.34 -11.67
CA VAL A 80 -16.42 -8.56 -11.56
C VAL A 80 -15.53 -9.81 -11.64
N ARG A 81 -14.55 -9.84 -12.56
CA ARG A 81 -13.57 -10.93 -12.65
C ARG A 81 -12.77 -11.09 -11.35
N PHE A 82 -12.24 -10.01 -10.78
CA PHE A 82 -11.52 -10.09 -9.49
C PHE A 82 -12.38 -10.66 -8.36
N ILE A 83 -13.65 -10.25 -8.28
CA ILE A 83 -14.60 -10.78 -7.28
C ILE A 83 -14.83 -12.28 -7.49
N THR A 84 -15.03 -12.71 -8.73
CA THR A 84 -15.24 -14.13 -9.07
C THR A 84 -14.03 -14.98 -8.71
N VAL A 85 -12.82 -14.55 -9.08
CA VAL A 85 -11.57 -15.23 -8.71
C VAL A 85 -11.41 -15.29 -7.18
N GLY A 86 -11.67 -14.18 -6.48
CA GLY A 86 -11.65 -14.14 -5.02
C GLY A 86 -12.63 -15.13 -4.37
N LYS A 87 -13.83 -15.31 -4.95
CA LYS A 87 -14.81 -16.31 -4.51
C LYS A 87 -14.31 -17.74 -4.73
N PHE A 88 -13.70 -18.03 -5.89
CA PHE A 88 -13.11 -19.35 -6.13
C PHE A 88 -12.02 -19.68 -5.13
N ILE A 89 -11.11 -18.75 -4.86
CA ILE A 89 -10.07 -18.93 -3.84
C ILE A 89 -10.70 -19.14 -2.46
N ALA A 90 -11.71 -18.35 -2.08
CA ALA A 90 -12.35 -18.46 -0.76
C ALA A 90 -13.14 -19.77 -0.57
N LEU A 91 -13.74 -20.29 -1.64
CA LEU A 91 -14.52 -21.53 -1.62
C LEU A 91 -13.60 -22.76 -1.66
N PHE A 92 -12.72 -22.83 -2.64
CA PHE A 92 -11.87 -24.00 -2.88
C PHE A 92 -10.60 -24.01 -2.02
N GLY A 93 -10.14 -22.86 -1.53
CA GLY A 93 -8.93 -22.76 -0.70
C GLY A 93 -9.05 -23.38 0.70
N LYS A 94 -10.25 -23.82 1.13
CA LYS A 94 -10.50 -24.38 2.46
C LYS A 94 -10.25 -25.88 2.56
N THR A 95 -10.37 -26.62 1.46
CA THR A 95 -10.25 -28.08 1.44
C THR A 95 -9.00 -28.52 0.65
N GLY A 96 -8.47 -29.72 0.94
CA GLY A 96 -7.32 -30.26 0.22
C GLY A 96 -7.59 -30.42 -1.28
N ILE A 97 -8.74 -31.00 -1.63
CA ILE A 97 -9.18 -31.18 -3.02
C ILE A 97 -9.34 -29.82 -3.73
N GLY A 98 -9.94 -28.84 -3.07
CA GLY A 98 -10.13 -27.51 -3.67
C GLY A 98 -8.80 -26.79 -3.91
N ARG A 99 -7.83 -26.88 -2.99
CA ARG A 99 -6.48 -26.36 -3.22
C ARG A 99 -5.79 -27.07 -4.39
N TRP A 100 -5.91 -28.39 -4.45
CA TRP A 100 -5.39 -29.18 -5.57
C TRP A 100 -5.97 -28.71 -6.92
N LEU A 101 -7.28 -28.41 -6.98
CA LEU A 101 -7.94 -27.86 -8.17
C LEU A 101 -7.39 -26.47 -8.54
N LEU A 102 -7.31 -25.55 -7.58
CA LEU A 102 -6.81 -24.19 -7.80
C LEU A 102 -5.37 -24.18 -8.35
N LEU A 103 -4.52 -25.08 -7.84
CA LEU A 103 -3.10 -25.17 -8.22
C LEU A 103 -2.90 -25.89 -9.57
N ASN A 104 -3.71 -26.90 -9.88
CA ASN A 104 -3.56 -27.66 -11.14
C ASN A 104 -4.25 -27.00 -12.33
N PHE A 105 -5.34 -26.27 -12.09
CA PHE A 105 -6.13 -25.61 -13.13
C PHE A 105 -6.25 -24.10 -12.89
N PRO A 106 -5.13 -23.37 -12.68
CA PRO A 106 -5.18 -21.95 -12.34
C PRO A 106 -5.88 -21.13 -13.42
N SER A 107 -5.75 -21.49 -14.70
CA SER A 107 -6.42 -20.78 -15.81
C SER A 107 -7.95 -20.86 -15.73
N VAL A 108 -8.50 -21.97 -15.22
CA VAL A 108 -9.96 -22.12 -15.07
C VAL A 108 -10.44 -21.23 -13.93
N PHE A 109 -9.81 -21.37 -12.75
CA PHE A 109 -10.23 -20.68 -11.54
C PHE A 109 -9.78 -19.22 -11.44
N SER A 110 -8.96 -18.76 -12.39
CA SER A 110 -8.58 -17.35 -12.56
C SER A 110 -9.25 -16.69 -13.76
N LEU A 111 -10.13 -17.40 -14.47
CA LEU A 111 -10.77 -16.93 -15.71
C LEU A 111 -9.73 -16.47 -16.77
N GLY A 112 -8.65 -17.24 -16.90
CA GLY A 112 -7.54 -17.00 -17.83
C GLY A 112 -6.50 -15.99 -17.35
N PHE A 113 -6.67 -15.39 -16.17
CA PHE A 113 -5.74 -14.37 -15.65
C PHE A 113 -4.39 -14.97 -15.22
N PHE A 114 -4.39 -16.20 -14.71
CA PHE A 114 -3.20 -16.93 -14.30
C PHE A 114 -3.05 -18.21 -15.13
N ARG A 115 -1.82 -18.45 -15.60
CA ARG A 115 -1.45 -19.66 -16.35
C ARG A 115 -0.46 -20.47 -15.52
N LYS A 116 -0.47 -21.81 -15.69
CA LYS A 116 0.44 -22.70 -14.94
C LYS A 116 1.92 -22.42 -15.24
N LYS A 117 2.24 -22.00 -16.47
CA LYS A 117 3.60 -21.61 -16.87
C LYS A 117 4.00 -20.19 -16.44
N GLY A 118 3.09 -19.43 -15.82
CA GLY A 118 3.29 -18.01 -15.54
C GLY A 118 3.25 -17.13 -16.81
N PRO A 119 3.61 -15.85 -16.67
CA PRO A 119 3.77 -14.94 -17.81
C PRO A 119 5.05 -15.23 -18.60
N THR A 120 5.09 -14.83 -19.86
CA THR A 120 6.31 -14.88 -20.69
C THR A 120 7.29 -13.78 -20.28
N LYS A 121 8.56 -13.90 -20.70
CA LYS A 121 9.57 -12.86 -20.46
C LYS A 121 9.17 -11.52 -21.05
N ASP A 122 8.57 -11.51 -22.24
CA ASP A 122 8.13 -10.29 -22.90
C ASP A 122 6.92 -9.66 -22.21
N GLU A 123 5.97 -10.49 -21.72
CA GLU A 123 4.86 -10.03 -20.88
C GLU A 123 5.39 -9.37 -19.60
N VAL A 124 6.42 -9.94 -18.96
CA VAL A 124 7.06 -9.35 -17.77
C VAL A 124 7.82 -8.06 -18.11
N ALA A 125 8.58 -8.05 -19.21
CA ALA A 125 9.42 -6.92 -19.60
C ALA A 125 8.61 -5.69 -20.04
N SER A 126 7.43 -5.90 -20.64
CA SER A 126 6.55 -4.83 -21.11
C SER A 126 5.52 -4.37 -20.06
N ALA A 127 5.30 -5.17 -19.01
CA ALA A 127 4.35 -4.84 -17.96
C ALA A 127 4.90 -3.78 -17.00
N THR A 128 3.98 -2.95 -16.48
CA THR A 128 4.24 -1.93 -15.48
C THR A 128 3.17 -1.98 -14.41
N PHE A 129 3.48 -1.49 -13.21
CA PHE A 129 2.50 -1.31 -12.16
C PHE A 129 2.21 0.16 -11.90
N LYS A 130 1.00 0.43 -11.39
CA LYS A 130 0.59 1.74 -10.92
C LYS A 130 -0.24 1.59 -9.67
N MET A 131 0.22 2.21 -8.58
CA MET A 131 -0.47 2.25 -7.30
C MET A 131 -0.82 3.69 -6.96
N TRP A 132 -2.09 3.92 -6.63
CA TRP A 132 -2.59 5.24 -6.23
C TRP A 132 -2.82 5.28 -4.74
N PHE A 133 -2.33 6.34 -4.09
CA PHE A 133 -2.57 6.63 -2.69
C PHE A 133 -3.43 7.89 -2.61
N VAL A 134 -4.60 7.76 -2.00
CA VAL A 134 -5.55 8.86 -1.82
C VAL A 134 -5.70 9.10 -0.32
N GLY A 135 -5.06 10.16 0.17
CA GLY A 135 -5.13 10.61 1.55
C GLY A 135 -6.20 11.68 1.71
N GLN A 136 -7.06 11.54 2.72
CA GLN A 136 -8.00 12.56 3.14
C GLN A 136 -7.77 12.85 4.62
N GLY A 137 -7.65 14.12 4.96
CA GLY A 137 -7.34 14.57 6.31
C GLY A 137 -7.81 16.01 6.54
N PHE A 138 -7.35 16.58 7.65
CA PHE A 138 -7.63 17.96 7.99
C PHE A 138 -6.43 18.84 7.65
N SER A 139 -6.71 20.04 7.14
CA SER A 139 -5.70 21.08 6.89
C SER A 139 -5.05 21.57 8.20
N ASP A 140 -5.82 21.57 9.29
CA ASP A 140 -5.38 21.88 10.65
C ASP A 140 -5.77 20.75 11.61
N GLY A 141 -4.84 20.34 12.48
CA GLY A 141 -5.06 19.33 13.50
C GLY A 141 -6.12 19.70 14.54
N SER A 142 -6.34 21.01 14.80
CA SER A 142 -7.40 21.48 15.70
C SER A 142 -8.80 21.08 15.22
N LEU A 143 -8.99 20.96 13.91
CA LEU A 143 -10.24 20.57 13.27
C LEU A 143 -10.55 19.09 13.49
N ALA A 144 -9.54 18.26 13.73
CA ALA A 144 -9.73 16.83 13.98
C ALA A 144 -10.37 16.56 15.36
N SER A 145 -10.14 17.44 16.34
CA SER A 145 -10.73 17.37 17.68
C SER A 145 -12.16 17.92 17.76
N GLN A 146 -12.56 18.76 16.80
CA GLN A 146 -13.92 19.27 16.67
C GLN A 146 -14.79 18.18 16.02
N GLY A 147 -15.33 17.28 16.85
CA GLY A 147 -16.20 16.17 16.39
C GLY A 147 -17.26 16.63 15.39
N ASN A 148 -17.59 15.77 14.43
CA ASN A 148 -18.51 15.98 13.27
C ASN A 148 -17.97 16.74 12.05
N ARG A 149 -16.75 17.28 12.04
CA ARG A 149 -16.20 17.87 10.81
C ARG A 149 -15.68 16.79 9.84
N LYS A 150 -16.04 16.91 8.57
CA LYS A 150 -15.49 16.06 7.50
C LYS A 150 -14.07 16.55 7.13
N PRO A 151 -13.16 15.66 6.69
CA PRO A 151 -11.86 16.05 6.14
C PRO A 151 -11.98 17.14 5.07
N ASP A 152 -11.19 18.19 5.19
CA ASP A 152 -11.17 19.36 4.30
C ASP A 152 -9.91 19.42 3.43
N MET A 153 -9.07 18.38 3.46
CA MET A 153 -7.85 18.31 2.69
C MET A 153 -7.72 16.94 2.02
N GLU A 154 -7.22 16.95 0.78
CA GLU A 154 -6.92 15.76 0.02
C GLU A 154 -5.53 15.84 -0.61
N ILE A 155 -4.81 14.71 -0.55
CA ILE A 155 -3.53 14.50 -1.21
C ILE A 155 -3.62 13.22 -2.02
N ILE A 156 -3.25 13.29 -3.30
CA ILE A 156 -3.14 12.12 -4.17
C ILE A 156 -1.67 11.97 -4.54
N THR A 157 -1.11 10.82 -4.21
CA THR A 157 0.22 10.41 -4.65
C THR A 157 0.15 9.12 -5.45
N ARG A 158 1.21 8.82 -6.18
CA ARG A 158 1.28 7.66 -7.08
C ARG A 158 2.65 7.02 -6.99
N VAL A 159 2.67 5.70 -7.00
CA VAL A 159 3.89 4.90 -7.15
C VAL A 159 3.79 4.09 -8.44
N MET A 160 4.84 4.10 -9.24
CA MET A 160 4.93 3.34 -10.49
C MET A 160 6.26 2.62 -10.60
N GLY A 161 6.32 1.60 -11.45
CA GLY A 161 7.55 0.88 -11.74
C GLY A 161 7.32 -0.23 -12.76
N PRO A 162 8.30 -1.12 -12.94
CA PRO A 162 8.22 -2.26 -13.86
C PRO A 162 7.17 -3.27 -13.38
N GLU A 163 7.12 -4.48 -13.92
CA GLU A 163 6.14 -5.48 -13.47
C GLU A 163 6.22 -5.72 -11.94
N ILE A 164 5.06 -5.78 -11.26
CA ILE A 164 4.97 -5.75 -9.79
C ILE A 164 5.52 -7.01 -9.11
N GLY A 165 5.32 -8.18 -9.70
CA GLY A 165 5.59 -9.47 -9.08
C GLY A 165 7.04 -9.96 -9.25
N TYR A 166 7.54 -9.97 -10.47
CA TYR A 166 8.82 -10.55 -10.87
C TYR A 166 9.96 -9.54 -10.94
N LEU A 167 9.67 -8.25 -11.13
CA LEU A 167 10.71 -7.22 -11.19
C LEU A 167 10.72 -6.36 -9.94
N THR A 168 9.61 -5.67 -9.64
CA THR A 168 9.55 -4.70 -8.55
C THR A 168 9.71 -5.36 -7.19
N THR A 169 9.05 -6.49 -6.93
CA THR A 169 9.14 -7.16 -5.62
C THR A 169 10.58 -7.61 -5.31
N PRO A 170 11.30 -8.30 -6.22
CA PRO A 170 12.72 -8.58 -6.03
C PRO A 170 13.60 -7.35 -5.84
N ILE A 171 13.38 -6.27 -6.61
CA ILE A 171 14.10 -5.00 -6.43
C ILE A 171 13.93 -4.50 -4.99
N ILE A 172 12.70 -4.43 -4.48
CA ILE A 172 12.42 -4.00 -3.11
C ILE A 172 13.12 -4.90 -2.08
N LEU A 173 13.02 -6.22 -2.24
CA LEU A 173 13.63 -7.18 -1.31
C LEU A 173 15.16 -7.04 -1.27
N VAL A 174 15.80 -6.88 -2.42
CA VAL A 174 17.25 -6.69 -2.51
C VAL A 174 17.67 -5.38 -1.85
N GLN A 175 16.96 -4.27 -2.10
CA GLN A 175 17.30 -2.99 -1.46
C GLN A 175 17.13 -3.06 0.07
N CYS A 176 16.06 -3.68 0.58
CA CYS A 176 15.89 -3.92 2.01
C CYS A 176 17.03 -4.78 2.59
N ALA A 177 17.46 -5.83 1.88
CA ALA A 177 18.55 -6.70 2.32
C ALA A 177 19.90 -5.95 2.35
N LEU A 178 20.16 -5.08 1.37
CA LEU A 178 21.36 -4.25 1.34
C LEU A 178 21.41 -3.28 2.51
N ILE A 179 20.29 -2.64 2.87
CA ILE A 179 20.20 -1.78 4.06
C ILE A 179 20.44 -2.59 5.33
N LEU A 180 19.79 -3.76 5.47
CA LEU A 180 20.00 -4.64 6.63
C LEU A 180 21.46 -5.05 6.82
N LEU A 181 22.19 -5.28 5.72
CA LEU A 181 23.59 -5.67 5.76
C LEU A 181 24.52 -4.50 6.08
N LYS A 182 24.26 -3.32 5.51
CA LYS A 182 25.13 -2.15 5.62
C LYS A 182 24.91 -1.33 6.89
N GLU A 183 23.66 -1.25 7.35
CA GLU A 183 23.24 -0.36 8.43
C GLU A 183 22.80 -1.14 9.66
N ARG A 184 23.29 -2.38 9.82
CA ARG A 184 22.82 -3.31 10.84
C ARG A 184 22.78 -2.72 12.25
N ASP A 185 23.80 -1.95 12.59
CA ASP A 185 23.97 -1.32 13.89
C ASP A 185 23.02 -0.13 14.10
N ASN A 186 22.59 0.52 13.02
CA ASN A 186 21.62 1.63 13.04
C ASN A 186 20.18 1.13 13.11
N LEU A 187 19.96 -0.18 12.91
CA LEU A 187 18.63 -0.80 12.90
C LEU A 187 18.33 -1.50 14.24
N PRO A 188 17.05 -1.78 14.55
CA PRO A 188 16.69 -2.43 15.81
C PRO A 188 17.43 -3.75 16.06
N LYS A 189 17.78 -4.02 17.32
CA LYS A 189 18.59 -5.19 17.73
C LYS A 189 18.02 -6.54 17.27
N GLY A 190 16.70 -6.67 17.14
CA GLY A 190 16.06 -7.87 16.62
C GLY A 190 14.56 -7.91 16.95
N GLY A 191 13.85 -8.85 16.33
CA GLY A 191 12.40 -9.00 16.49
C GLY A 191 11.68 -9.16 15.16
N VAL A 192 10.34 -9.19 15.21
CA VAL A 192 9.48 -9.25 14.02
C VAL A 192 8.81 -7.90 13.84
N PHE A 193 9.31 -7.11 12.90
CA PHE A 193 8.84 -5.74 12.65
C PHE A 193 8.21 -5.59 11.27
N PRO A 194 7.16 -4.76 11.13
CA PRO A 194 6.73 -4.29 9.83
C PRO A 194 7.87 -3.58 9.09
N PRO A 195 8.04 -3.76 7.76
CA PRO A 195 9.10 -3.10 7.02
C PRO A 195 9.01 -1.57 7.11
N GLY A 196 7.78 -1.01 7.17
CA GLY A 196 7.59 0.43 7.25
C GLY A 196 8.22 1.08 8.50
N ILE A 197 8.20 0.41 9.67
CA ILE A 197 8.79 0.99 10.89
C ILE A 197 10.32 0.89 10.89
N VAL A 198 10.89 -0.09 10.17
CA VAL A 198 12.34 -0.32 10.10
C VAL A 198 12.98 0.54 9.03
N PHE A 199 12.43 0.52 7.81
CA PHE A 199 13.05 1.17 6.65
C PHE A 199 12.53 2.59 6.39
N GLY A 200 11.49 3.04 7.10
CA GLY A 200 10.96 4.40 6.99
C GLY A 200 12.03 5.49 7.03
N PRO A 201 12.88 5.55 8.07
CA PRO A 201 13.89 6.61 8.22
C PRO A 201 15.17 6.37 7.38
N THR A 202 15.20 5.35 6.52
CA THR A 202 16.39 5.00 5.71
C THR A 202 16.30 5.61 4.31
N ASP A 203 17.38 5.48 3.54
CA ASP A 203 17.45 5.88 2.12
C ASP A 203 16.72 4.92 1.16
N LEU A 204 15.89 4.00 1.67
CA LEU A 204 15.20 3.00 0.86
C LEU A 204 14.42 3.63 -0.30
N GLN A 205 13.71 4.73 -0.07
CA GLN A 205 12.93 5.37 -1.14
C GLN A 205 13.84 5.81 -2.31
N ASP A 206 14.97 6.46 -2.01
CA ASP A 206 15.94 6.91 -3.01
C ASP A 206 16.55 5.75 -3.78
N ARG A 207 16.90 4.66 -3.07
CA ARG A 207 17.37 3.42 -3.69
C ARG A 207 16.34 2.84 -4.65
N LEU A 208 15.06 2.81 -4.27
CA LEU A 208 13.99 2.34 -5.14
C LEU A 208 13.83 3.23 -6.38
N GLN A 209 13.98 4.55 -6.23
CA GLN A 209 13.98 5.49 -7.35
C GLN A 209 15.12 5.24 -8.32
N GLN A 210 16.33 5.03 -7.82
CA GLN A 210 17.50 4.67 -8.65
C GLN A 210 17.32 3.33 -9.38
N ASN A 211 16.42 2.46 -8.90
CA ASN A 211 16.12 1.15 -9.48
C ASN A 211 14.76 1.13 -10.24
N GLY A 212 14.30 2.28 -10.71
CA GLY A 212 13.18 2.36 -11.66
C GLY A 212 11.79 2.41 -11.03
N ILE A 213 11.66 2.72 -9.74
CA ILE A 213 10.37 2.92 -9.06
C ILE A 213 10.15 4.42 -8.81
N SER A 214 9.11 5.02 -9.38
CA SER A 214 8.82 6.45 -9.19
C SER A 214 7.82 6.70 -8.06
N PHE A 215 7.96 7.85 -7.39
CA PHE A 215 7.06 8.36 -6.35
C PHE A 215 6.64 9.78 -6.71
N ASP A 216 5.37 9.96 -7.05
CA ASP A 216 4.86 11.23 -7.57
C ASP A 216 3.80 11.83 -6.64
N VAL A 217 3.88 13.14 -6.39
CA VAL A 217 2.74 13.90 -5.84
C VAL A 217 1.90 14.38 -7.01
N ILE A 218 0.67 13.88 -7.11
CA ILE A 218 -0.22 14.17 -8.24
C ILE A 218 -1.09 15.39 -7.95
N SER A 219 -1.60 15.52 -6.74
CA SER A 219 -2.34 16.71 -6.33
C SER A 219 -2.38 16.87 -4.81
N LYS A 220 -2.47 18.12 -4.35
CA LYS A 220 -2.71 18.52 -2.97
C LYS A 220 -3.70 19.68 -3.00
N LYS A 221 -4.88 19.49 -2.40
CA LYS A 221 -5.96 20.50 -2.45
C LYS A 221 -6.78 20.56 -1.18
N THR A 222 -7.24 21.76 -0.85
CA THR A 222 -8.29 21.98 0.14
C THR A 222 -9.64 21.68 -0.50
N VAL A 223 -10.42 20.82 0.12
CA VAL A 223 -11.78 20.45 -0.30
C VAL A 223 -12.75 21.34 0.47
N TYR A 224 -13.01 22.53 -0.05
CA TYR A 224 -14.10 23.37 0.46
C TYR A 224 -15.43 22.67 0.17
N GLN A 225 -16.24 22.45 1.22
CA GLN A 225 -17.63 22.07 1.00
C GLN A 225 -18.39 23.35 0.67
N ASN A 226 -18.90 23.45 -0.56
CA ASN A 226 -19.90 24.47 -0.89
C ASN A 226 -21.02 24.33 0.13
N GLY A 227 -21.15 25.35 0.98
CA GLY A 227 -22.32 25.53 1.82
C GLY A 227 -23.54 25.56 0.92
N SER A 228 -24.56 24.82 1.33
CA SER A 228 -25.90 24.93 0.80
C SER A 228 -26.30 26.41 0.71
N SER A 229 -26.71 26.81 -0.50
CA SER A 229 -27.62 27.90 -0.80
C SER A 229 -28.22 28.63 0.41
N LEU A 230 -27.77 29.86 0.65
CA LEU A 230 -28.68 30.90 1.12
C LEU A 230 -29.26 31.55 -0.14
N GLN A 231 -30.55 31.29 -0.37
CA GLN A 231 -31.35 32.25 -1.13
C GLN A 231 -31.42 33.52 -0.29
N PHE A 232 -30.97 34.65 -0.85
CA PHE A 232 -31.73 35.89 -1.05
C PHE A 232 -30.97 36.73 -2.09
#